data_AF-A0A0A0CYT0-F1
#
_entry.id   AF-A0A0A0CYT0-F1
#
_cell.length_a   1.000
_cell.length_b   1.000
_cell.length_c   1.000
_cell.angle_alpha   90.00
_cell.angle_beta   90.00
_cell.angle_gamma   90.00
#
_symmetry.space_group_name_H-M   'P 1'
#
loop_
_entity.id
_entity.type
_entity.pdbx_description
1 polymer ?
#
loop_
_entity_poly.entity_id
_entity_poly.type
_entity_poly.pdbx_seq_one_letter_code
_entity_poly.pdbx_strand_id
1 'polypeptide(L)' 'MERLRALLDAEGDRAEWQLPTERDLAARIGVGRRAVRRALEVLEAEGRIWRHQGKGTFAG' A
#
# COMPACT_ATOMS: atom_id res chain seq x y z
N MET A 1 -6.93 6.39 -8.04
CA MET A 1 -7.45 5.52 -6.95
C MET A 1 -7.66 4.09 -7.43
N GLU A 2 -8.23 3.86 -8.61
CA GLU A 2 -8.50 2.53 -9.18
C GLU A 2 -7.26 1.64 -9.35
N ARG A 3 -6.13 2.19 -9.81
CA ARG A 3 -4.89 1.44 -10.00
C ARG A 3 -4.28 0.85 -8.72
N LEU A 4 -4.45 1.51 -7.58
CA LEU A 4 -3.91 1.01 -6.32
C LEU A 4 -4.77 -0.16 -5.80
N ARG A 5 -6.09 -0.08 -6.01
CA ARG A 5 -7.01 -1.17 -5.71
C ARG A 5 -6.74 -2.40 -6.60
N ALA A 6 -6.59 -2.21 -7.91
CA ALA A 6 -6.27 -3.31 -8.82
C ALA A 6 -4.94 -4.03 -8.49
N LEU A 7 -3.94 -3.30 -7.98
CA LEU A 7 -2.67 -3.88 -7.52
C LEU A 7 -2.81 -4.70 -6.24
N LEU A 8 -3.69 -4.26 -5.33
CA LEU A 8 -4.00 -4.99 -4.11
C LEU A 8 -4.84 -6.23 -4.40
N ASP A 9 -5.80 -6.15 -5.32
CA ASP A 9 -6.67 -7.29 -5.67
C ASP A 9 -5.92 -8.35 -6.49
N ALA A 10 -4.91 -7.97 -7.29
CA ALA A 10 -4.09 -8.91 -8.07
C ALA A 10 -3.08 -9.69 -7.21
N GLU A 11 -2.62 -9.14 -6.09
CA GLU A 11 -1.69 -9.78 -5.14
C GLU A 11 -2.38 -10.30 -3.86
N GLY A 12 -3.64 -9.93 -3.63
CA GLY A 12 -4.40 -10.19 -2.41
C GLY A 12 -4.92 -11.61 -2.22
N ASP A 13 -4.66 -12.52 -3.16
CA ASP A 13 -5.06 -13.93 -3.04
C ASP A 13 -4.07 -14.75 -2.19
N ARG A 14 -2.97 -14.14 -1.74
CA ARG A 14 -1.99 -14.74 -0.83
C ARG A 14 -1.82 -13.87 0.40
N ALA A 15 -2.30 -14.38 1.53
CA ALA A 15 -2.06 -13.95 2.90
C ALA A 15 -1.03 -12.82 3.12
N GLU A 16 -1.45 -11.76 3.82
CA GLU A 16 -0.61 -10.68 4.36
C GLU A 16 0.57 -10.29 3.46
N TRP A 17 0.30 -9.51 2.41
CA TRP A 17 1.35 -9.07 1.51
C TRP A 17 2.09 -7.86 2.10
N GLN A 18 3.41 -7.98 2.27
CA GLN A 18 4.24 -6.85 2.64
C GLN A 18 4.29 -5.84 1.48
N LEU A 19 3.70 -4.68 1.69
CA LEU A 19 3.72 -3.56 0.76
C LEU A 19 5.17 -3.07 0.56
N PRO A 20 5.55 -2.73 -0.69
CA PRO A 20 6.80 -2.03 -0.96
C PRO A 20 6.89 -0.71 -0.20
N THR A 21 8.09 -0.17 -0.05
CA THR A 21 8.27 1.11 0.65
C THR A 21 7.52 2.25 -0.06
N GLU A 22 7.21 3.33 0.66
CA GLU A 22 6.57 4.53 0.07
C GLU A 22 7.33 5.04 -1.18
N ARG A 23 8.66 4.89 -1.20
CA ARG A 23 9.52 5.29 -2.33
C ARG A 23 9.31 4.38 -3.54
N ASP A 24 9.25 3.07 -3.33
CA ASP A 24 9.09 2.12 -4.42
C ASP A 24 7.67 2.18 -4.99
N LEU A 25 6.67 2.35 -4.13
CA LEU A 25 5.29 2.62 -4.55
C LEU A 25 5.19 3.92 -5.37
N ALA A 26 5.88 4.98 -4.95
CA ALA A 26 5.93 6.23 -5.70
C ALA A 26 6.54 6.03 -7.10
N ALA A 27 7.63 5.26 -7.20
CA ALA A 27 8.27 4.93 -8.47
C ALA A 27 7.38 4.06 -9.37
N ARG A 28 6.70 3.04 -8.81
CA ARG A 28 5.81 2.14 -9.56
C ARG A 28 4.55 2.84 -10.08
N ILE A 29 3.97 3.72 -9.28
CA ILE A 29 2.70 4.40 -9.60
C ILE A 29 2.94 5.71 -10.37
N GLY A 30 4.18 6.25 -10.33
CA GLY A 30 4.53 7.51 -10.98
C GLY A 30 3.99 8.74 -10.26
N VAL A 31 3.80 8.66 -8.94
CA VAL A 31 3.27 9.75 -8.12
C VAL A 31 4.26 10.14 -7.02
N GLY A 32 4.16 11.36 -6.51
CA GLY A 32 5.03 11.81 -5.42
C GLY A 32 4.81 11.01 -4.13
N ARG A 33 5.87 10.82 -3.33
CA ARG A 33 5.83 10.13 -2.03
C ARG A 33 4.72 10.62 -1.10
N ARG A 34 4.45 11.93 -1.10
CA ARG A 34 3.35 12.52 -0.31
C ARG A 34 1.97 12.02 -0.73
N ALA A 35 1.75 11.79 -2.03
CA ALA A 35 0.49 11.25 -2.53
C ALA A 35 0.34 9.77 -2.13
N VAL A 36 1.43 8.99 -2.23
CA VAL A 36 1.46 7.59 -1.75
C VAL A 36 1.13 7.52 -0.26
N ARG A 37 1.79 8.34 0.58
CA ARG A 37 1.54 8.37 2.02
C ARG A 37 0.07 8.63 2.34
N ARG A 38 -0.55 9.63 1.70
CA ARG A 38 -1.99 9.90 1.90
C ARG A 38 -2.88 8.73 1.47
N ALA A 39 -2.54 8.06 0.38
CA ALA A 39 -3.28 6.89 -0.06
C ALA A 39 -3.15 5.74 0.94
N LEU A 40 -1.95 5.52 1.50
CA LEU A 40 -1.73 4.54 2.56
C LEU A 40 -2.50 4.89 3.84
N GLU A 41 -2.52 6.15 4.26
CA GLU A 41 -3.32 6.61 5.41
C GLU A 41 -4.82 6.32 5.24
N VAL A 42 -5.36 6.56 4.04
CA VAL A 42 -6.76 6.23 3.72
C VAL A 42 -6.99 4.72 3.77
N LEU A 43 -6.10 3.93 3.17
CA LEU A 43 -6.22 2.46 3.19
C LEU A 43 -6.09 1.87 4.59
N GLU A 44 -5.30 2.49 5.47
CA GLU A 44 -5.16 2.07 6.86
C GLU A 44 -6.42 2.40 7.64
N ALA A 45 -7.00 3.58 7.42
CA ALA A 45 -8.30 3.96 7.99
C ALA A 45 -9.46 3.07 7.50
N GLU A 46 -9.37 2.57 6.25
CA GLU A 46 -10.31 1.58 5.69
C GLU A 46 -10.08 0.16 6.25
N GLY A 47 -9.02 -0.07 7.05
CA GLY A 47 -8.68 -1.37 7.60
C GLY A 47 -8.13 -2.36 6.56
N ARG A 48 -7.64 -1.86 5.41
CA ARG A 48 -7.09 -2.67 4.31
C ARG A 48 -5.57 -2.84 4.37
N ILE A 49 -4.91 -2.02 5.19
CA ILE A 49 -3.48 -2.14 5.44
C ILE A 49 -3.20 -2.00 6.94
N TRP A 50 -2.12 -2.60 7.38
CA TRP A 50 -1.62 -2.48 8.75
C TRP A 50 -0.12 -2.20 8.73
N ARG A 51 0.31 -1.30 9.62
CA ARG A 51 1.73 -0.95 9.79
C ARG A 51 2.29 -1.64 11.03
N HIS A 52 3.34 -2.43 10.84
CA HIS A 52 4.14 -2.94 11.96
C HIS A 52 5.42 -2.11 12.09
N GLN A 53 5.60 -1.47 13.25
CA GLN A 53 6.82 -0.76 13.58
C GLN A 53 8.04 -1.68 13.40
N GLY A 54 9.01 -1.24 12.61
CA GLY A 54 10.23 -2.00 12.30
C GLY A 54 10.08 -3.16 11.32
N LYS A 55 8.85 -3.57 10.93
CA LYS A 55 8.62 -4.68 9.97
C LYS A 55 8.01 -4.25 8.64
N GLY A 56 7.50 -3.03 8.53
CA GLY A 56 6.97 -2.49 7.27
C GLY A 56 5.45 -2.38 7.25
N THR A 57 4.88 -2.20 6.06
CA THR A 57 3.44 -2.06 5.84
C THR A 57 2.94 -3.33 5.16
N PHE A 58 1.77 -3.82 5.56
CA PHE A 58 1.17 -5.04 5.04
C PHE A 58 -0.25 -4.74 4.56
N ALA A 59 -0.70 -5.42 3.52
CA ALA A 59 -2.05 -5.33 2.99
C ALA A 59 -2.76 -6.69 3.13
N GLY A 60 -4.06 -6.64 3.43
CA GLY A 60 -4.95 -7.80 3.50
C GLY A 60 -6.40 -7.42 3.68
#